data_AF-A0A182W922-F1
#
_entry.id   AF-A0A182W922-F1
#
_cell.length_a   1.000
_cell.length_b   1.000
_cell.length_c   1.000
_cell.angle_alpha   90.00
_cell.angle_beta   90.00
_cell.angle_gamma   90.00
#
_symmetry.space_group_name_H-M   'P 1'
#
loop_
_entity.id
_entity.type
_entity.pdbx_description
1 polymer ?
#
loop_
_entity_poly.entity_id
_entity_poly.type
_entity_poly.pdbx_seq_one_letter_code
_entity_poly.pdbx_strand_id
1 'polypeptide(L)'
;MQHVDALSRAGVMLVSAGICERVRKEQQCDPKLAEILQKLYNGEQVDDYFAKDGVLYKGDAISSNLCVPITMEVEIIKNAHDQGHFGIKKTKERLASDYYISGVEAKIERCIAACVKCILGEKKRGKAEGFLNPIPKGEVPFDTFHIDHLGPIPSTKKSYNYVFTATNRYAARYHSILNPENSKLDTKFKL
;
A
#
# COMPACT_ATOMS: atom_id res chain seq x y z
N MET A 1 -17.58 -23.87 14.85
CA MET A 1 -16.26 -23.31 14.51
C MET A 1 -15.79 -23.96 13.24
N GLN A 2 -15.83 -23.24 12.11
CA GLN A 2 -15.26 -23.72 10.85
C GLN A 2 -13.74 -23.81 11.04
N HIS A 3 -13.23 -25.03 11.00
CA HIS A 3 -11.81 -25.32 10.98
C HIS A 3 -11.24 -24.74 9.68
N VAL A 4 -10.54 -23.61 9.78
CA VAL A 4 -9.90 -22.96 8.64
C VAL A 4 -8.63 -23.74 8.34
N ASP A 5 -8.67 -24.56 7.29
CA ASP A 5 -7.48 -25.24 6.79
C ASP A 5 -6.48 -24.18 6.30
N ALA A 6 -5.37 -24.05 7.03
CA ALA A 6 -4.32 -23.07 6.76
C ALA A 6 -3.44 -23.48 5.57
N LEU A 7 -3.49 -24.73 5.13
CA LEU A 7 -2.60 -25.26 4.09
C LEU A 7 -3.06 -24.89 2.67
N SER A 8 -4.33 -24.58 2.46
CA SER A 8 -4.86 -24.14 1.15
C SER A 8 -4.43 -22.71 0.79
N ARG A 9 -3.79 -21.96 1.69
CA ARG A 9 -3.41 -20.55 1.50
C ARG A 9 -1.96 -20.35 1.05
N ALA A 10 -1.15 -21.41 1.02
CA ALA A 10 0.19 -21.36 0.45
C ALA A 10 0.10 -21.59 -1.06
N GLY A 11 -0.25 -20.55 -1.82
CA GLY A 11 -0.30 -20.64 -3.28
C GLY A 11 1.06 -21.06 -3.82
N VAL A 12 1.17 -22.29 -4.32
CA VAL A 12 2.38 -22.75 -5.02
C VAL A 12 2.46 -22.04 -6.38
N MET A 13 3.53 -21.31 -6.68
CA MET A 13 3.78 -20.75 -8.01
C MET A 13 4.24 -21.91 -8.91
N LEU A 14 3.28 -22.71 -9.37
CA LEU A 14 3.57 -23.91 -10.13
C LEU A 14 4.23 -23.55 -11.47
N VAL A 15 5.48 -23.98 -11.65
CA VAL A 15 6.14 -23.96 -12.96
C VAL A 15 5.53 -25.08 -13.80
N SER A 16 4.45 -24.76 -14.51
CA SER A 16 3.76 -25.69 -15.42
C SER A 16 4.48 -25.85 -16.76
N ALA A 17 4.17 -26.93 -17.49
CA ALA A 17 4.70 -27.10 -18.86
C ALA A 17 4.36 -25.91 -19.79
N GLY A 18 3.17 -25.31 -19.62
CA GLY A 18 2.75 -24.16 -20.41
C GLY A 18 3.54 -22.88 -20.13
N ILE A 19 3.95 -22.64 -18.87
CA ILE A 19 4.83 -21.50 -18.57
C ILE A 19 6.24 -21.74 -19.08
N CYS A 20 6.75 -22.98 -19.00
CA CYS A 20 8.07 -23.33 -19.54
C CYS A 20 8.14 -23.08 -21.05
N GLU A 21 7.12 -23.46 -21.82
CA GLU A 21 7.13 -23.25 -23.27
C GLU A 21 7.11 -21.76 -23.64
N ARG A 22 6.31 -20.95 -22.93
CA ARG A 22 6.33 -19.49 -23.09
C ARG A 22 7.70 -18.91 -22.77
N VAL A 23 8.26 -19.29 -21.62
CA VAL A 23 9.58 -18.82 -21.16
C VAL A 23 10.66 -19.22 -22.15
N ARG A 24 10.63 -20.44 -22.69
CA ARG A 24 11.59 -20.91 -23.70
C ARG A 24 11.65 -19.97 -24.91
N LYS A 25 10.48 -19.64 -25.46
CA LYS A 25 10.36 -18.75 -26.61
C LYS A 25 10.89 -17.35 -26.28
N GLU A 26 10.48 -16.80 -25.15
CA GLU A 26 10.86 -15.43 -24.74
C GLU A 26 12.34 -15.34 -24.34
N GLN A 27 12.94 -16.39 -23.78
CA GLN A 27 14.38 -16.46 -23.48
C GLN A 27 15.25 -16.36 -24.75
N GLN A 28 14.80 -16.93 -25.87
CA GLN A 28 15.51 -16.82 -27.15
C GLN A 28 15.43 -15.40 -27.73
N CYS A 29 14.39 -14.65 -27.39
CA CYS A 29 14.23 -13.25 -27.79
C CYS A 29 14.91 -12.26 -26.84
N ASP A 30 15.25 -12.68 -25.62
CA ASP A 30 16.00 -11.87 -24.66
C ASP A 30 17.51 -11.92 -25.00
N PRO A 31 18.13 -10.81 -25.43
CA PRO A 31 19.53 -10.82 -25.88
C PRO A 31 20.50 -11.36 -24.84
N LYS A 32 20.27 -11.09 -23.55
CA LYS A 32 21.17 -11.52 -22.47
C LYS A 32 21.04 -13.00 -22.20
N LEU A 33 19.80 -13.50 -22.12
CA LEU A 33 19.57 -14.92 -21.85
C LEU A 33 19.93 -15.80 -23.06
N ALA A 34 19.67 -15.30 -24.27
CA ALA A 34 20.08 -15.96 -25.51
C ALA A 34 21.61 -16.07 -25.64
N GLU A 35 22.35 -15.03 -25.27
CA GLU A 35 23.82 -15.07 -25.24
C GLU A 35 24.34 -16.14 -24.25
N ILE A 36 23.76 -16.21 -23.05
CA ILE A 36 24.11 -17.24 -22.06
C ILE A 36 23.80 -18.63 -22.60
N LEU A 37 22.62 -18.83 -23.20
CA LEU A 37 22.24 -20.11 -23.81
C LEU A 37 23.22 -20.54 -24.92
N GLN A 38 23.63 -19.62 -25.78
CA GLN A 38 24.61 -19.91 -26.84
C GLN A 38 25.96 -20.34 -26.28
N LYS A 39 26.48 -19.65 -25.26
CA LYS A 39 27.74 -20.02 -24.59
C LYS A 39 27.65 -21.43 -24.00
N LEU A 40 26.54 -21.75 -23.32
CA LEU A 40 26.30 -23.09 -22.78
C LEU A 40 26.23 -24.16 -23.88
N TYR A 41 25.62 -23.87 -25.04
CA TYR A 41 25.60 -24.78 -26.18
C TYR A 41 26.98 -24.99 -26.82
N ASN A 42 27.86 -24.00 -26.74
CA ASN A 42 29.25 -24.10 -27.20
C ASN A 42 30.14 -24.87 -26.21
N GLY A 43 29.60 -25.33 -25.09
CA GLY A 43 30.33 -26.05 -24.04
C GLY A 43 31.06 -25.15 -23.06
N GLU A 44 30.83 -23.84 -23.10
CA GLU A 44 31.37 -22.90 -22.12
C GLU A 44 30.59 -22.99 -20.81
N GLN A 45 31.29 -22.84 -19.68
CA GLN A 45 30.67 -22.71 -18.36
C GLN A 45 30.41 -21.22 -18.08
N VAL A 46 29.17 -20.88 -17.72
CA VAL A 46 28.75 -19.51 -17.41
C VAL A 46 28.15 -19.50 -16.01
N ASP A 47 28.89 -19.01 -15.03
CA ASP A 47 28.51 -18.96 -13.61
C ASP A 47 27.84 -20.28 -13.14
N ASP A 48 26.69 -20.17 -12.49
CA ASP A 48 25.79 -21.24 -12.06
C ASP A 48 24.58 -21.40 -13.01
N TYR A 49 24.71 -21.01 -14.28
CA TYR A 49 23.67 -21.21 -15.28
C TYR A 49 23.78 -22.59 -15.95
N PHE A 50 22.64 -23.20 -16.23
CA PHE A 50 22.57 -24.41 -17.03
C PHE A 50 21.30 -24.45 -17.88
N ALA A 51 21.34 -25.18 -18.99
CA ALA A 51 20.21 -25.35 -19.89
C ALA A 51 19.59 -26.74 -19.73
N LYS A 52 18.27 -26.81 -19.62
CA LYS A 52 17.49 -28.06 -19.61
C LYS A 52 16.36 -27.95 -20.62
N ASP A 53 16.27 -28.89 -21.56
CA ASP A 53 15.25 -28.91 -22.63
C ASP A 53 15.15 -27.59 -23.43
N GLY A 54 16.27 -26.88 -23.55
CA GLY A 54 16.36 -25.58 -24.21
C GLY A 54 15.84 -24.39 -23.41
N VAL A 55 15.65 -24.56 -22.10
CA VAL A 55 15.25 -23.54 -21.14
C VAL A 55 16.40 -23.27 -20.18
N LEU A 56 16.68 -22.00 -19.91
CA LEU A 56 17.74 -21.55 -19.03
C LEU A 56 17.30 -21.55 -17.56
N TYR A 57 18.12 -22.15 -16.71
CA TYR A 57 17.99 -22.18 -15.26
C TYR A 57 19.26 -21.65 -14.60
N LYS A 58 19.13 -21.21 -13.35
CA LYS A 58 20.23 -20.78 -12.49
C LYS A 58 20.21 -21.55 -11.17
N GLY A 59 21.37 -22.01 -10.72
CA GLY A 59 21.54 -22.78 -9.48
C GLY A 59 22.17 -24.15 -9.75
N ASP A 60 21.89 -25.11 -8.88
CA ASP A 60 22.42 -26.47 -8.99
C ASP A 60 21.33 -27.49 -9.35
N ALA A 61 21.71 -28.77 -9.45
CA ALA A 61 20.79 -29.84 -9.81
C ALA A 61 19.67 -30.08 -8.78
N ILE A 62 19.82 -29.58 -7.55
CA ILE A 62 18.91 -29.82 -6.42
C ILE A 62 17.99 -28.61 -6.20
N SER A 63 18.54 -27.42 -6.36
CA SER A 63 17.90 -26.12 -6.15
C SER A 63 18.21 -25.23 -7.35
N SER A 64 17.32 -25.25 -8.33
CA SER A 64 17.41 -24.40 -9.52
C SER A 64 16.17 -23.55 -9.69
N ASN A 65 16.39 -22.38 -10.25
CA ASN A 65 15.38 -21.38 -10.50
C ASN A 65 15.30 -21.08 -12.00
N LEU A 66 14.08 -21.00 -12.51
CA LEU A 66 13.83 -20.67 -13.90
C LEU A 66 14.24 -19.22 -14.17
N CYS A 67 15.14 -19.00 -15.14
CA CYS A 67 15.55 -17.65 -15.51
C CYS A 67 14.41 -16.94 -16.25
N VAL A 68 13.93 -15.84 -15.71
CA VAL A 68 12.79 -15.12 -16.30
C VAL A 68 13.29 -14.11 -17.33
N PRO A 69 12.77 -14.13 -18.58
CA PRO A 69 13.09 -13.13 -19.59
C PRO A 69 12.44 -11.79 -19.25
N ILE A 70 13.06 -10.68 -19.68
CA ILE A 70 12.67 -9.32 -19.29
C ILE A 70 11.19 -9.00 -19.59
N THR A 71 10.63 -9.57 -20.65
CA THR A 71 9.23 -9.40 -21.09
C THR A 71 8.22 -10.00 -20.11
N MET A 72 8.63 -11.01 -19.34
CA MET A 72 7.75 -11.75 -18.43
C MET A 72 7.93 -11.38 -16.96
N GLU A 73 8.98 -10.63 -16.60
CA GLU A 73 9.30 -10.31 -15.20
C GLU A 73 8.14 -9.62 -14.48
N VAL A 74 7.50 -8.64 -15.12
CA VAL A 74 6.38 -7.90 -14.52
C VAL A 74 5.19 -8.81 -14.27
N GLU A 75 4.85 -9.68 -15.20
CA GLU A 75 3.75 -10.67 -15.06
C GLU A 75 4.01 -11.59 -13.86
N ILE A 76 5.21 -12.16 -13.78
CA ILE A 76 5.57 -13.13 -12.74
C ILE A 76 5.64 -12.46 -11.36
N ILE A 77 6.26 -11.27 -11.25
CA ILE A 77 6.31 -10.51 -9.99
C ILE A 77 4.91 -10.12 -9.54
N LYS A 78 4.07 -9.65 -10.46
CA LYS A 78 2.69 -9.26 -10.15
C LYS A 78 1.87 -10.46 -9.67
N ASN A 79 2.00 -11.62 -10.32
CA ASN A 79 1.33 -12.84 -9.89
C ASN A 79 1.74 -13.25 -8.47
N ALA A 80 3.03 -13.16 -8.12
CA ALA A 80 3.49 -13.44 -6.76
C ALA A 80 2.95 -12.43 -5.74
N HIS A 81 2.90 -11.14 -6.10
CA HIS A 81 2.33 -10.09 -5.25
C HIS A 81 0.82 -10.27 -5.03
N ASP A 82 0.06 -10.53 -6.09
CA ASP A 82 -1.42 -10.57 -6.09
C ASP A 82 -2.01 -11.76 -5.31
N GLN A 83 -1.21 -12.78 -4.96
CA GLN A 83 -1.65 -13.87 -4.08
C GLN A 83 -2.06 -13.42 -2.67
N GLY A 84 -1.54 -12.29 -2.21
CA GLY A 84 -1.87 -11.79 -0.87
C GLY A 84 -1.48 -10.34 -0.62
N HIS A 85 -1.25 -9.55 -1.68
CA HIS A 85 -0.70 -8.19 -1.62
C HIS A 85 0.55 -8.12 -0.73
N PHE A 86 1.44 -9.09 -0.90
CA PHE A 86 2.61 -9.23 -0.06
C PHE A 86 3.57 -8.05 -0.24
N GLY A 87 4.22 -7.65 0.86
CA GLY A 87 5.32 -6.69 0.83
C GLY A 87 6.57 -7.26 0.13
N ILE A 88 7.60 -6.44 0.01
CA ILE A 88 8.81 -6.72 -0.78
C ILE A 88 9.45 -8.05 -0.36
N LYS A 89 9.74 -8.21 0.93
CA LYS A 89 10.42 -9.40 1.48
C LYS A 89 9.69 -10.70 1.15
N LYS A 90 8.40 -10.77 1.45
CA LYS A 90 7.59 -11.98 1.24
C LYS A 90 7.36 -12.28 -0.24
N THR A 91 7.22 -11.25 -1.08
CA THR A 91 7.17 -11.42 -2.54
C THR A 91 8.48 -11.98 -3.08
N LYS A 92 9.62 -11.49 -2.59
CA LYS A 92 10.96 -11.98 -2.94
C LYS A 92 11.15 -13.44 -2.54
N GLU A 93 10.80 -13.79 -1.29
CA GLU A 93 10.83 -15.18 -0.80
C GLU A 93 9.96 -16.10 -1.66
N ARG A 94 8.78 -15.62 -2.08
CA ARG A 94 7.88 -16.38 -2.95
C ARG A 94 8.47 -16.65 -4.33
N LEU A 95 9.12 -15.65 -4.92
CA LEU A 95 9.75 -15.78 -6.23
C LEU A 95 11.00 -16.67 -6.18
N ALA A 96 11.81 -16.54 -5.13
CA ALA A 96 13.09 -17.22 -4.98
C ALA A 96 12.97 -18.76 -4.90
N SER A 97 11.78 -19.32 -4.67
CA SER A 97 11.58 -20.77 -4.72
C SER A 97 11.62 -21.33 -6.14
N ASP A 98 11.17 -20.56 -7.13
CA ASP A 98 10.84 -21.09 -8.46
C ASP A 98 11.52 -20.30 -9.60
N TYR A 99 11.83 -19.01 -9.38
CA TYR A 99 12.26 -18.07 -10.42
C TYR A 99 13.52 -17.28 -10.05
N TYR A 100 14.36 -17.06 -11.05
CA TYR A 100 15.50 -16.17 -10.99
C TYR A 100 15.24 -14.93 -11.85
N ILE A 101 15.30 -13.76 -11.21
CA ILE A 101 15.15 -12.45 -11.85
C ILE A 101 16.36 -11.59 -11.43
N SER A 102 17.11 -11.09 -12.40
CA SER A 102 18.24 -10.20 -12.11
C SER A 102 17.74 -8.88 -11.52
N GLY A 103 18.30 -8.47 -10.37
CA GLY A 103 17.88 -7.24 -9.69
C GLY A 103 16.42 -7.26 -9.23
N VAL A 104 15.91 -8.42 -8.80
CA VAL A 104 14.48 -8.63 -8.50
C VAL A 104 13.89 -7.63 -7.50
N GLU A 105 14.66 -7.19 -6.51
CA GLU A 105 14.17 -6.35 -5.41
C GLU A 105 13.65 -4.99 -5.88
N ALA A 106 14.43 -4.28 -6.69
CA ALA A 106 14.01 -3.01 -7.29
C ALA A 106 12.80 -3.17 -8.24
N LYS A 107 12.65 -4.34 -8.87
CA LYS A 107 11.51 -4.64 -9.74
C LYS A 107 10.24 -4.95 -8.93
N ILE A 108 10.37 -5.67 -7.82
CA ILE A 108 9.30 -5.89 -6.86
C ILE A 108 8.82 -4.55 -6.29
N GLU A 109 9.73 -3.69 -5.85
CA GLU A 109 9.40 -2.36 -5.33
C GLU A 109 8.54 -1.55 -6.31
N ARG A 110 8.97 -1.48 -7.58
CA ARG A 110 8.20 -0.79 -8.63
C ARG A 110 6.83 -1.42 -8.85
N CYS A 111 6.74 -2.75 -8.85
CA CYS A 111 5.47 -3.45 -9.04
C CYS A 111 4.49 -3.16 -7.88
N ILE A 112 4.97 -3.20 -6.64
CA ILE A 112 4.16 -2.91 -5.45
C ILE A 112 3.75 -1.44 -5.42
N ALA A 113 4.66 -0.52 -5.72
CA ALA A 113 4.39 0.92 -5.77
C ALA A 113 3.33 1.28 -6.83
N ALA A 114 3.18 0.49 -7.89
CA ALA A 114 2.15 0.65 -8.91
C ALA A 114 0.83 -0.09 -8.59
N CYS A 115 0.75 -0.85 -7.51
CA CYS A 115 -0.42 -1.65 -7.18
C CYS A 115 -1.56 -0.79 -6.60
N VAL A 116 -2.62 -0.59 -7.38
CA VAL A 116 -3.80 0.20 -6.98
C VAL A 116 -4.43 -0.29 -5.67
N LYS A 117 -4.54 -1.60 -5.48
CA LYS A 117 -5.13 -2.16 -4.25
C LYS A 117 -4.29 -1.85 -3.02
N CYS A 118 -2.96 -1.92 -3.13
CA CYS A 118 -2.05 -1.51 -2.07
C CYS A 118 -2.13 -0.01 -1.82
N ILE A 119 -2.11 0.82 -2.86
CA ILE A 119 -2.22 2.28 -2.74
C ILE A 119 -3.52 2.69 -2.03
N LEU A 120 -4.64 2.03 -2.34
CA LEU A 120 -5.93 2.32 -1.71
C LEU A 120 -6.03 1.76 -0.28
N GLY A 121 -5.40 0.61 -0.01
CA GLY A 121 -5.40 -0.04 1.30
C GLY A 121 -4.38 0.54 2.28
N GLU A 122 -3.35 1.22 1.78
CA GLU A 122 -2.33 1.85 2.61
C GLU A 122 -2.93 2.99 3.41
N LYS A 123 -2.79 2.92 4.74
CA LYS A 123 -3.09 4.07 5.59
C LYS A 123 -2.12 5.17 5.20
N LYS A 124 -2.62 6.18 4.48
CA LYS A 124 -1.87 7.42 4.23
C LYS A 124 -1.42 7.94 5.58
N ARG A 125 -0.14 7.75 5.90
CA ARG A 125 0.50 8.48 6.97
C ARG A 125 0.45 9.91 6.49
N GLY A 126 -0.43 10.72 7.09
CA GLY A 126 -0.48 12.14 6.82
C GLY A 126 0.89 12.77 7.07
N LYS A 127 1.01 14.07 6.85
CA LYS A 127 2.19 14.79 7.36
C LYS A 127 2.40 14.41 8.82
N ALA A 128 3.65 14.20 9.21
CA ALA A 128 4.00 14.07 10.61
C ALA A 128 3.36 15.23 11.38
N GLU A 129 2.93 14.98 12.61
CA GLU A 129 2.35 16.02 13.46
C GLU A 129 3.29 17.23 13.47
N GLY A 130 2.81 18.35 12.91
CA GLY A 130 3.55 19.59 12.84
C GLY A 130 3.15 20.51 13.99
N PHE A 131 3.82 21.65 14.09
CA PHE A 131 3.32 22.72 14.94
C PHE A 131 1.92 23.13 14.50
N LEU A 132 1.03 23.35 15.46
CA LEU A 132 -0.22 24.04 15.19
C LEU A 132 0.11 25.40 14.55
N ASN A 133 -0.71 25.83 13.60
CA ASN A 133 -0.64 27.19 13.06
C ASN A 133 -1.71 28.03 13.76
N PRO A 134 -1.45 28.51 15.00
CA PRO A 134 -2.44 29.28 15.72
C PRO A 134 -2.72 30.58 14.97
N ILE A 135 -3.99 30.94 14.85
CA ILE A 135 -4.39 32.29 14.44
C ILE A 135 -3.74 33.28 15.42
N PRO A 136 -3.12 34.40 15.01
CA PRO A 136 -2.54 35.36 15.93
C PRO A 136 -3.61 36.03 16.82
N LYS A 137 -3.23 36.53 17.99
CA LYS A 137 -4.14 37.30 18.85
C LYS A 137 -4.19 38.74 18.35
N GLY A 138 -5.38 39.25 18.04
CA GLY A 138 -5.58 40.67 17.76
C GLY A 138 -5.35 41.56 18.99
N GLU A 139 -4.96 42.81 18.75
CA GLU A 139 -4.65 43.80 19.80
C GLU A 139 -5.88 44.50 20.37
N VAL A 140 -7.05 44.34 19.74
CA VAL A 140 -8.29 45.00 20.12
C VAL A 140 -9.41 43.98 20.46
N PRO A 141 -10.35 44.33 21.36
CA PRO A 141 -11.55 43.53 21.59
C PRO A 141 -12.33 43.30 20.28
N PHE A 142 -12.96 42.12 20.17
CA PHE A 142 -13.86 41.76 19.06
C PHE A 142 -13.20 41.63 17.69
N ASP A 143 -11.86 41.64 17.63
CA ASP A 143 -11.10 41.38 16.41
C ASP A 143 -11.31 39.96 15.87
N THR A 144 -11.29 38.95 16.74
CA THR A 144 -11.43 37.54 16.37
C THR A 144 -12.43 36.83 17.27
N PHE A 145 -13.43 36.17 16.67
CA PHE A 145 -14.37 35.28 17.33
C PHE A 145 -14.11 33.82 16.96
N HIS A 146 -14.10 32.95 17.97
CA HIS A 146 -14.15 31.50 17.79
C HIS A 146 -15.59 31.05 18.01
N ILE A 147 -16.22 30.55 16.95
CA ILE A 147 -17.61 30.08 16.97
C ILE A 147 -17.61 28.57 16.82
N ASP A 148 -18.30 27.87 17.70
CA ASP A 148 -18.46 26.41 17.66
C ASP A 148 -19.84 26.00 18.17
N HIS A 149 -20.31 24.83 17.76
CA HIS A 149 -21.56 24.25 18.22
C HIS A 149 -21.35 22.82 18.71
N LEU A 150 -21.97 22.48 19.83
CA LEU A 150 -21.94 21.14 20.41
C LEU A 150 -23.34 20.53 20.35
N GLY A 151 -23.46 19.38 19.70
CA GLY A 151 -24.68 18.56 19.76
C GLY A 151 -24.79 17.51 18.65
N PRO A 152 -25.88 16.73 18.66
CA PRO A 152 -26.99 16.83 19.61
C PRO A 152 -26.65 16.28 21.00
N ILE A 153 -27.13 16.96 22.06
CA ILE A 153 -27.05 16.53 23.46
C ILE A 153 -28.47 16.30 24.02
N PRO A 154 -28.63 15.58 25.16
CA PRO A 154 -29.94 15.37 25.76
C PRO A 154 -30.72 16.67 25.94
N SER A 155 -31.96 16.67 25.46
CA SER A 155 -32.80 17.86 25.43
C SER A 155 -33.07 18.39 26.84
N THR A 156 -32.93 19.70 27.01
CA THR A 156 -33.45 20.38 28.20
C THR A 156 -34.98 20.32 28.22
N LYS A 157 -35.59 20.73 29.34
CA LYS A 157 -37.05 20.86 29.46
C LYS A 157 -37.70 21.78 28.41
N LYS A 158 -36.91 22.65 27.77
CA LYS A 158 -37.35 23.58 26.71
C LYS A 158 -36.98 23.08 25.30
N SER A 159 -36.64 21.80 25.16
CA SER A 159 -36.23 21.17 23.89
C SER A 159 -34.96 21.75 23.25
N TYR A 160 -34.09 22.39 24.05
CA TYR A 160 -32.74 22.74 23.59
C TYR A 160 -31.84 21.51 23.59
N ASN A 161 -31.24 21.17 22.45
CA ASN A 161 -30.34 20.01 22.26
C ASN A 161 -28.99 20.38 21.61
N TYR A 162 -28.69 21.67 21.44
CA TYR A 162 -27.38 22.16 21.00
C TYR A 162 -26.89 23.31 21.89
N VAL A 163 -25.58 23.40 22.04
CA VAL A 163 -24.91 24.54 22.69
C VAL A 163 -24.18 25.32 21.60
N PHE A 164 -24.38 26.63 21.55
CA PHE A 164 -23.66 27.53 20.65
C PHE A 164 -22.67 28.36 21.45
N THR A 165 -21.40 28.23 21.11
CA THR A 165 -20.32 28.92 21.78
C THR A 165 -19.74 29.97 20.85
N ALA A 166 -19.52 31.17 21.39
CA ALA A 166 -18.90 32.27 20.68
C ALA A 166 -17.90 32.92 21.62
N THR A 167 -16.62 32.64 21.47
CA THR A 167 -15.58 33.17 22.35
C THR A 167 -14.81 34.27 21.65
N ASN A 168 -14.82 35.47 22.24
CA ASN A 168 -13.90 36.54 21.86
C ASN A 168 -12.48 36.14 22.29
N ARG A 169 -11.52 36.23 21.37
CA ARG A 169 -10.13 35.88 21.65
C ARG A 169 -9.42 36.88 22.57
N TYR A 170 -9.87 38.14 22.59
CA TYR A 170 -9.22 39.21 23.34
C TYR A 170 -9.41 39.08 24.86
N ALA A 171 -10.65 38.81 25.30
CA ALA A 171 -11.07 38.70 26.70
C ALA A 171 -11.94 37.44 26.87
N ALA A 172 -11.72 36.67 27.93
CA ALA A 172 -12.23 35.31 28.09
C ALA A 172 -13.77 35.17 28.01
N ARG A 173 -14.23 34.38 27.02
CA ARG A 173 -15.43 33.49 26.88
C ARG A 173 -16.88 34.05 26.93
N TYR A 174 -17.68 33.74 25.90
CA TYR A 174 -19.17 33.73 25.92
C TYR A 174 -19.74 32.36 25.53
N HIS A 175 -20.87 31.95 26.14
CA HIS A 175 -21.59 30.70 25.82
C HIS A 175 -23.10 30.93 25.75
N SER A 176 -23.79 30.29 24.81
CA SER A 176 -25.25 30.34 24.66
C SER A 176 -25.83 28.96 24.31
N ILE A 177 -27.13 28.74 24.54
CA ILE A 177 -27.80 27.46 24.26
C ILE A 177 -28.85 27.72 23.17
N LEU A 178 -28.90 26.85 22.15
CA LEU A 178 -29.71 27.03 20.93
C LEU A 178 -30.75 25.92 20.75
N ASN A 179 -31.96 26.30 20.30
CA ASN A 179 -33.00 25.38 19.84
C ASN A 179 -33.09 25.53 18.31
N PRO A 180 -32.66 24.52 17.54
CA PRO A 180 -32.65 24.60 16.07
C PRO A 180 -34.05 24.68 15.46
N GLU A 181 -35.11 24.29 16.17
CA GLU A 181 -36.49 24.28 15.66
C GLU A 181 -37.19 25.64 15.77
N ASN A 182 -36.70 26.57 16.61
CA ASN A 182 -37.39 27.84 16.88
C ASN A 182 -36.52 29.09 16.74
N SER A 183 -35.26 28.97 16.33
CA SER A 183 -34.30 30.09 16.16
C SER A 183 -34.15 30.99 17.41
N LYS A 184 -34.63 30.55 18.58
CA LYS A 184 -34.60 31.31 19.84
C LYS A 184 -33.28 31.05 20.56
N LEU A 185 -32.56 32.13 20.86
CA LEU A 185 -31.36 32.17 21.70
C LEU A 185 -31.78 32.48 23.14
N ASP A 186 -31.55 31.55 24.07
CA ASP A 186 -31.59 31.86 25.51
C ASP A 186 -30.14 32.19 25.95
N THR A 187 -29.79 33.48 25.98
CA THR A 187 -28.43 33.93 26.36
C THR A 187 -28.35 34.19 27.87
N LYS A 188 -27.40 33.55 28.56
CA LYS A 188 -26.99 33.95 29.91
C LYS A 188 -25.73 34.80 29.83
N PHE A 189 -25.89 36.13 29.81
CA PHE A 189 -24.78 37.06 29.91
C PHE A 189 -24.29 37.13 31.37
N LYS A 190 -23.01 36.85 31.59
CA LYS A 190 -22.26 37.36 32.75
C LYS A 190 -20.99 38.01 32.20
N LEU A 191 -20.89 39.33 32.38
CA LEU A 191 -19.63 40.07 32.32
C LEU A 191 -18.86 39.81 33.62
#